data_AF-A0A937B723-F1
#
_entry.id   AF-A0A937B723-F1
#
_cell.length_a   1.000
_cell.length_b   1.000
_cell.length_c   1.000
_cell.angle_alpha   90.00
_cell.angle_beta   90.00
_cell.angle_gamma   90.00
#
_symmetry.space_group_name_H-M   'P 1'
#
loop_
_entity.id
_entity.type
_entity.pdbx_description
1 polymer ?
#
loop_
_entity_poly.entity_id
_entity_poly.type
_entity_poly.pdbx_seq_one_letter_code
_entity_poly.pdbx_strand_id
1 'polypeptide(L)'
;MRLLLRVAAWLGKVLVGTALAVAIFLVGTYFHVRGSLPSYSGQLTVAGLKAPVEILRDKNAVPHIIAGSLEDASFALGYVHAQDRFWQMELLR
;
A
#
# COMPACT_ATOMS: atom_id res chain seq x y z
N MET A 1 7.72 -38.56 37.00
CA MET A 1 8.17 -37.15 37.11
C MET A 1 8.98 -36.65 35.91
N ARG A 2 10.11 -37.28 35.53
CA ARG A 2 10.99 -36.78 34.44
C ARG A 2 10.35 -36.74 33.04
N LEU A 3 9.42 -37.65 32.73
CA LEU A 3 8.71 -37.68 31.45
C LEU A 3 7.75 -36.49 31.28
N LEU A 4 6.98 -36.15 32.33
CA LEU A 4 6.03 -35.03 32.32
C LEU A 4 6.74 -33.68 32.10
N LEU A 5 7.89 -33.49 32.76
CA LEU A 5 8.71 -32.27 32.58
C LEU A 5 9.26 -32.15 31.15
N ARG A 6 9.62 -33.27 30.51
CA ARG A 6 10.08 -33.28 29.11
C ARG A 6 8.96 -32.94 28.13
N VAL A 7 7.77 -33.48 28.35
CA VAL A 7 6.58 -33.19 27.52
C VAL A 7 6.18 -31.72 27.65
N ALA A 8 6.11 -31.19 28.87
CA ALA A 8 5.81 -29.78 29.11
C ALA A 8 6.83 -28.84 28.43
N ALA A 9 8.12 -29.16 28.52
CA ALA A 9 9.17 -28.39 27.85
C ALA A 9 9.06 -28.45 26.31
N TRP A 10 8.63 -29.58 25.74
CA TRP A 10 8.44 -29.73 24.31
C TRP A 10 7.22 -28.93 23.81
N LEU A 11 6.11 -28.99 24.53
CA LEU A 11 4.92 -28.18 24.26
C LEU A 11 5.23 -26.68 24.32
N GLY A 12 6.01 -26.24 25.31
CA GLY A 12 6.48 -24.85 25.40
C GLY A 12 7.27 -24.41 24.18
N LYS A 13 8.18 -25.25 23.67
CA LYS A 13 8.96 -24.95 22.45
C LYS A 13 8.09 -24.86 21.21
N VAL A 14 7.12 -25.76 21.06
CA VAL A 14 6.17 -25.72 19.94
C VAL A 14 5.35 -24.44 19.99
N LEU A 15 4.82 -24.06 21.16
CA LEU A 15 4.06 -22.82 21.32
C LEU A 15 4.89 -21.58 20.98
N VAL A 16 6.13 -21.50 21.46
CA VAL A 16 7.04 -20.39 21.14
C VAL A 16 7.37 -20.36 19.64
N GLY A 17 7.65 -21.53 19.04
CA GLY A 17 7.93 -21.64 17.61
C GLY A 17 6.75 -21.17 16.75
N THR A 18 5.53 -21.59 17.10
CA THR A 18 4.31 -21.14 16.41
C THR A 18 4.08 -19.64 16.58
N ALA A 19 4.24 -19.10 17.79
CA ALA A 19 4.09 -17.67 18.05
C ALA A 19 5.09 -16.83 17.23
N LEU A 20 6.35 -17.28 17.14
CA LEU A 20 7.37 -16.65 16.31
C LEU A 20 7.02 -16.71 14.81
N ALA A 21 6.57 -17.85 14.32
CA ALA A 21 6.16 -18.01 12.93
C ALA A 21 5.00 -17.06 12.57
N VAL A 22 4.00 -16.94 13.45
CA VAL A 22 2.89 -15.99 13.28
C VAL A 22 3.39 -14.55 13.29
N ALA A 23 4.28 -14.19 14.21
CA ALA A 23 4.85 -12.84 14.27
C ALA A 23 5.61 -12.49 12.98
N ILE A 24 6.45 -13.40 12.48
CA ILE A 24 7.17 -13.22 11.21
C ILE A 24 6.20 -13.06 10.04
N PHE A 25 5.14 -13.89 9.98
CA PHE A 25 4.13 -13.79 8.95
C PHE A 25 3.39 -12.45 8.97
N LEU A 26 2.98 -11.98 10.16
CA LEU A 26 2.29 -10.69 10.32
C LEU A 26 3.20 -9.52 9.95
N VAL A 27 4.47 -9.55 10.34
CA VAL A 27 5.45 -8.51 9.99
C VAL A 27 5.70 -8.51 8.48
N GLY A 28 5.92 -9.68 7.89
CA GLY A 28 6.15 -9.81 6.44
C GLY A 28 4.97 -9.31 5.62
N THR A 29 3.75 -9.71 5.98
CA THR A 29 2.52 -9.25 5.32
C THR A 29 2.29 -7.75 5.50
N TYR A 30 2.55 -7.20 6.68
CA TYR A 30 2.46 -5.76 6.92
C TYR A 30 3.34 -4.96 5.96
N PHE A 31 4.62 -5.32 5.83
CA PHE A 31 5.54 -4.63 4.93
C PHE A 31 5.18 -4.83 3.45
N HIS A 32 4.75 -6.03 3.08
CA HIS A 32 4.32 -6.34 1.72
C HIS A 32 3.11 -5.49 1.29
N VAL A 33 2.09 -5.39 2.14
CA VAL A 33 0.89 -4.59 1.86
C VAL A 33 1.21 -3.09 1.89
N ARG A 34 2.02 -2.63 2.85
CA ARG A 34 2.41 -1.21 2.96
C ARG A 34 3.15 -0.71 1.72
N GLY A 35 4.04 -1.53 1.14
CA GLY A 35 4.76 -1.18 -0.09
C GLY A 35 3.87 -1.13 -1.34
N SER A 36 2.66 -1.71 -1.29
CA SER A 36 1.71 -1.72 -2.40
C SER A 36 0.80 -0.48 -2.43
N LEU A 37 0.83 0.36 -1.38
CA LEU A 37 0.02 1.57 -1.32
C LEU A 37 0.68 2.70 -2.14
N PRO A 38 -0.06 3.45 -2.97
CA PRO A 38 0.48 4.59 -3.70
C PRO A 38 0.88 5.72 -2.76
N SER A 39 1.89 6.52 -3.17
CA SER A 39 2.22 7.77 -2.47
C SER A 39 1.27 8.89 -2.89
N TYR A 40 0.59 9.49 -1.91
CA TYR A 40 -0.34 10.61 -2.13
C TYR A 40 0.26 11.98 -1.85
N SER A 41 1.50 12.02 -1.35
CA SER A 41 2.19 13.25 -0.99
C SER A 41 3.57 13.32 -1.65
N GLY A 42 4.09 14.54 -1.69
CA GLY A 42 5.38 14.85 -2.28
C GLY A 42 5.24 15.52 -3.65
N GLN A 43 6.38 15.69 -4.30
CA GLN A 43 6.49 16.27 -5.63
C GLN A 43 7.12 15.23 -6.55
N LEU A 44 6.55 15.09 -7.75
CA LEU A 44 7.04 14.17 -8.77
C LEU A 44 7.25 14.95 -10.06
N THR A 45 8.41 14.78 -10.67
CA THR A 45 8.67 15.27 -12.02
C THR A 45 8.36 14.15 -13.01
N VAL A 46 7.43 14.39 -13.92
CA VAL A 46 6.99 13.43 -14.94
C VAL A 46 7.13 14.03 -16.33
N ALA A 47 7.40 13.18 -17.31
CA ALA A 47 7.29 13.58 -18.71
C ALA A 47 5.82 13.75 -19.09
N GLY A 48 5.52 14.69 -19.99
CA GLY A 48 4.19 14.88 -20.59
C GLY A 48 3.39 16.06 -20.03
N LEU A 49 3.72 16.56 -18.83
CA LEU A 49 3.15 17.81 -18.32
C LEU A 49 3.84 19.02 -18.95
N LYS A 50 3.04 20.00 -19.39
CA LYS A 50 3.53 21.28 -19.93
C LYS A 50 3.69 22.35 -18.83
N ALA A 51 2.89 22.25 -17.79
CA ALA A 51 2.92 23.12 -16.62
C ALA A 51 2.75 22.29 -15.31
N PRO A 52 3.11 22.85 -14.14
CA PRO A 52 2.85 22.19 -12.87
C PRO A 52 1.36 21.91 -12.66
N VAL A 53 1.06 20.75 -12.08
CA VAL A 53 -0.29 20.36 -11.64
C VAL A 53 -0.27 20.10 -10.15
N GLU A 54 -1.25 20.64 -9.44
CA GLU A 54 -1.46 20.38 -8.02
C GLU A 54 -2.64 19.42 -7.83
N ILE A 55 -2.45 18.39 -6.99
CA ILE A 55 -3.47 17.40 -6.67
C ILE A 55 -3.69 17.44 -5.17
N LEU A 56 -4.84 17.97 -4.76
CA LEU A 56 -5.27 18.02 -3.36
C LEU A 56 -6.25 16.88 -3.11
N ARG A 57 -6.21 16.25 -1.94
CA ARG A 57 -7.20 15.25 -1.53
C ARG A 57 -7.90 15.70 -0.27
N ASP A 58 -9.22 15.59 -0.27
CA ASP A 58 -10.03 15.89 0.91
C ASP A 58 -9.96 14.76 1.95
N LYS A 59 -10.69 14.92 3.06
CA LYS A 59 -10.77 13.92 4.14
C LYS A 59 -11.33 12.55 3.70
N ASN A 60 -12.03 12.51 2.57
CA ASN A 60 -12.61 11.30 1.98
C ASN A 60 -11.74 10.77 0.82
N ALA A 61 -10.52 11.30 0.64
CA ALA A 61 -9.58 11.00 -0.43
C ALA A 61 -10.08 11.35 -1.85
N VAL A 62 -11.05 12.26 -1.98
CA VAL A 62 -11.51 12.76 -3.29
C VAL A 62 -10.44 13.70 -3.86
N PRO A 63 -9.91 13.44 -5.07
CA PRO A 63 -8.88 14.29 -5.67
C PRO A 63 -9.49 15.55 -6.32
N HIS A 64 -8.89 16.70 -6.02
CA HIS A 64 -9.11 17.98 -6.65
C HIS A 64 -7.87 18.34 -7.46
N ILE A 65 -8.02 18.44 -8.78
CA ILE A 65 -6.92 18.72 -9.72
C ILE A 65 -6.94 20.20 -10.09
N ILE A 66 -5.83 20.90 -9.84
CA ILE A 66 -5.61 22.27 -10.26
C ILE A 66 -4.53 22.27 -11.35
N ALA A 67 -4.90 22.65 -12.57
CA ALA A 67 -4.02 22.66 -13.73
C ALA A 67 -4.28 23.90 -14.61
N GLY A 68 -3.25 24.35 -15.32
CA GLY A 68 -3.32 25.51 -16.21
C GLY A 68 -3.90 25.22 -17.61
N SER A 69 -4.07 23.95 -17.97
CA SER A 69 -4.59 23.52 -19.27
C SER A 69 -5.46 22.26 -19.14
N LEU A 70 -6.33 22.03 -20.12
CA LEU A 70 -7.16 20.83 -20.17
C LEU A 70 -6.33 19.58 -20.41
N GLU A 71 -5.24 19.70 -21.17
CA GLU A 71 -4.32 18.60 -21.44
C GLU A 71 -3.61 18.14 -20.16
N ASP A 72 -3.08 19.08 -19.37
CA ASP A 72 -2.43 18.77 -18.10
C ASP A 72 -3.44 18.24 -17.06
N ALA A 73 -4.66 18.79 -17.04
CA ALA A 73 -5.75 18.29 -16.19
C ALA A 73 -6.13 16.84 -16.54
N SER A 74 -6.20 16.52 -17.83
CA SER A 74 -6.55 15.18 -18.33
C SER A 74 -5.44 14.17 -18.04
N PHE A 75 -4.17 14.59 -18.16
CA PHE A 75 -3.03 13.78 -17.74
C PHE A 75 -3.12 13.45 -16.24
N ALA A 76 -3.33 14.47 -15.41
CA ALA A 76 -3.46 14.29 -13.97
C ALA A 76 -4.69 13.45 -13.58
N LEU A 77 -5.79 13.55 -14.32
CA LEU A 77 -6.97 12.72 -14.13
C LEU A 77 -6.63 11.23 -14.36
N GLY A 78 -5.92 10.92 -15.44
CA GLY A 78 -5.42 9.57 -15.69
C GLY A 78 -4.49 9.09 -14.58
N TYR A 79 -3.61 9.96 -14.10
CA TYR A 79 -2.70 9.65 -12.99
C TYR A 79 -3.45 9.33 -11.70
N VAL A 80 -4.41 10.14 -11.25
CA VAL A 80 -5.18 9.85 -10.02
C VAL A 80 -6.05 8.60 -10.17
N HIS A 81 -6.63 8.37 -11.36
CA HIS A 81 -7.34 7.12 -11.62
C HIS A 81 -6.42 5.91 -11.53
N ALA A 82 -5.21 5.98 -12.08
CA ALA A 82 -4.24 4.90 -11.92
C ALA A 82 -3.84 4.72 -10.45
N GLN A 83 -3.70 5.79 -9.66
CA GLN A 83 -3.40 5.63 -8.23
C GLN A 83 -4.51 4.90 -7.47
N ASP A 84 -5.77 5.26 -7.71
CA ASP A 84 -6.88 4.83 -6.86
C ASP A 84 -7.65 3.63 -7.44
N ARG A 85 -7.59 3.44 -8.76
CA ARG A 85 -8.47 2.53 -9.54
C ARG A 85 -7.73 1.70 -10.58
N PHE A 86 -6.40 1.56 -10.51
CA PHE A 86 -5.61 0.80 -11.50
C PHE A 86 -6.21 -0.57 -11.85
N TRP A 87 -6.50 -1.37 -10.82
CA TRP A 87 -7.09 -2.70 -11.00
C TRP A 87 -8.45 -2.66 -11.70
N GLN A 88 -9.29 -1.68 -11.38
CA GLN A 88 -10.58 -1.52 -12.03
C GLN A 88 -10.40 -1.14 -13.51
N MET A 89 -9.46 -0.25 -13.84
CA MET A 89 -9.17 0.14 -15.22
C MET A 89 -8.63 -1.04 -16.04
N GLU A 90 -7.72 -1.83 -15.48
CA GLU A 90 -7.12 -2.97 -16.18
C GLU A 90 -8.12 -4.11 -16.39
N LEU A 91 -9.03 -4.36 -15.45
CA LEU A 91 -10.03 -5.43 -15.56
C LEU A 91 -11.20 -5.09 -16.49
N LEU A 92 -11.50 -3.80 -16.69
CA LEU A 92 -12.66 -3.34 -17.46
C LEU A 92 -12.30 -2.80 -18.85
N ARG A 93 -11.05 -2.95 -19.29
CA ARG A 93 -10.62 -2.57 -20.64
C ARG A 93 -11.15 -3.53 -21.70
#